data_AF-A0A842SL61-F1
#
_entry.id   AF-A0A842SL61-F1
#
_cell.length_a   1.000
_cell.length_b   1.000
_cell.length_c   1.000
_cell.angle_alpha   90.00
_cell.angle_beta   90.00
_cell.angle_gamma   90.00
#
_symmetry.space_group_name_H-M   'P 1'
#
loop_
_entity.id
_entity.type
_entity.pdbx_description
1 polymer ?
#
loop_
_entity_poly.entity_id
_entity_poly.type
_entity_poly.pdbx_seq_one_letter_code
_entity_poly.pdbx_strand_id
1 'polypeptide(L)'
;MKKIIQTDACNEAKWMYTGMKSQEKFPLLSALLTEKEKIEYLKEILSICPEYYPVFNELGGMYIKKGMDKTAKKYFNKTFNEVYLGILEFYRLLSDNKLVLGYKELKKEMLKLKPELIEKMKRYNEVRHNDDYSEEQKEEIRYELFERDHSWSFL
;
A
#
# COMPACT_ATOMS: atom_id res chain seq x y z
N MET A 1 13.59 -18.17 5.74
CA MET A 1 12.53 -18.99 5.11
C MET A 1 11.31 -18.85 6.00
N LYS A 2 10.33 -18.02 5.64
CA LYS A 2 9.06 -17.92 6.37
C LYS A 2 8.38 -19.29 6.34
N LYS A 3 7.86 -19.76 7.47
CA LYS A 3 7.28 -21.11 7.61
C LYS A 3 6.05 -21.23 6.71
N ILE A 4 5.81 -22.41 6.12
CA ILE A 4 4.67 -22.72 5.24
C ILE A 4 3.33 -22.22 5.81
N ILE A 5 3.15 -22.31 7.14
CA ILE A 5 1.95 -21.84 7.87
C ILE A 5 1.72 -20.31 7.71
N GLN A 6 2.77 -19.49 7.64
CA GLN A 6 2.63 -18.06 7.36
C GLN A 6 2.15 -17.81 5.92
N THR A 7 2.51 -18.67 4.97
CA THR A 7 2.06 -18.55 3.58
C THR A 7 0.56 -18.80 3.46
N ASP A 8 0.02 -19.81 4.14
CA ASP A 8 -1.41 -20.14 4.09
C ASP A 8 -2.29 -19.07 4.76
N ALA A 9 -1.87 -18.56 5.93
CA ALA A 9 -2.57 -17.46 6.60
C ALA A 9 -2.59 -16.17 5.74
N CYS A 10 -1.48 -15.86 5.06
CA CYS A 10 -1.44 -14.70 4.16
C CYS A 10 -2.22 -14.91 2.86
N ASN A 11 -2.46 -16.15 2.43
CA ASN A 11 -3.39 -16.45 1.35
C ASN A 11 -4.84 -16.19 1.76
N GLU A 12 -5.24 -16.55 2.99
CA GLU A 12 -6.56 -16.22 3.53
C GLU A 12 -6.77 -14.70 3.61
N ALA A 13 -5.80 -13.98 4.18
CA ALA A 13 -5.82 -12.53 4.23
C ALA A 13 -5.98 -11.89 2.84
N LYS A 14 -5.33 -12.46 1.82
CA LYS A 14 -5.46 -12.04 0.43
C LYS A 14 -6.88 -12.26 -0.11
N TRP A 15 -7.48 -13.42 0.15
CA TRP A 15 -8.85 -13.71 -0.26
C TRP A 15 -9.86 -12.77 0.39
N MET A 16 -9.73 -12.53 1.70
CA MET A 16 -10.57 -11.58 2.44
C MET A 16 -10.47 -10.17 1.85
N TYR A 17 -9.24 -9.67 1.65
CA TYR A 17 -9.02 -8.36 1.06
C TYR A 17 -9.62 -8.25 -0.34
N THR A 18 -9.38 -9.26 -1.19
CA THR A 18 -9.89 -9.28 -2.58
C THR A 18 -11.41 -9.33 -2.61
N GLY A 19 -12.03 -10.09 -1.71
CA GLY A 19 -13.48 -10.15 -1.55
C GLY A 19 -14.06 -8.78 -1.21
N MET A 20 -13.51 -8.11 -0.20
CA MET A 20 -13.92 -6.75 0.18
C MET A 20 -13.76 -5.75 -0.98
N LYS A 21 -12.62 -5.74 -1.70
CA LYS A 21 -12.42 -4.85 -2.87
C LYS A 21 -13.41 -5.15 -4.01
N SER A 22 -13.77 -6.41 -4.20
CA SER A 22 -14.76 -6.81 -5.20
C SER A 22 -16.16 -6.28 -4.85
N GLN A 23 -16.55 -6.32 -3.58
CA GLN A 23 -17.82 -5.75 -3.11
C GLN A 23 -17.89 -4.23 -3.32
N GLU A 24 -16.78 -3.51 -3.08
CA GLU A 24 -16.69 -2.06 -3.36
C GLU A 24 -16.88 -1.75 -4.85
N LYS A 25 -16.35 -2.61 -5.74
CA LYS A 25 -16.44 -2.44 -7.19
C LYS A 25 -17.81 -2.84 -7.75
N PHE A 26 -18.49 -3.78 -7.10
CA PHE A 26 -19.78 -4.32 -7.53
C PHE A 26 -20.82 -4.22 -6.41
N PRO A 27 -21.26 -3.00 -6.06
CA PRO A 27 -22.15 -2.74 -4.92
C PRO A 27 -23.55 -3.35 -5.06
N LEU A 28 -23.92 -3.82 -6.26
CA LEU A 28 -25.19 -4.50 -6.51
C LEU A 28 -25.23 -5.94 -5.96
N LEU A 29 -24.08 -6.51 -5.60
CA LEU A 29 -23.95 -7.91 -5.19
C LEU A 29 -23.88 -8.11 -3.66
N SER A 30 -23.71 -7.04 -2.88
CA SER A 30 -23.65 -7.09 -1.41
C SER A 30 -23.81 -5.71 -0.76
N ALA A 31 -24.17 -5.67 0.52
CA ALA A 31 -24.15 -4.44 1.30
C ALA A 31 -22.72 -3.87 1.39
N LEU A 32 -22.59 -2.55 1.23
CA LEU A 32 -21.32 -1.85 1.40
C LEU A 32 -20.99 -1.68 2.89
N LEU A 33 -19.74 -1.95 3.26
CA LEU A 33 -19.24 -1.64 4.59
C LEU A 33 -19.22 -0.12 4.79
N THR A 34 -19.66 0.33 5.96
CA THR A 34 -19.38 1.69 6.42
C THR A 34 -17.87 1.87 6.62
N GLU A 35 -17.41 3.13 6.69
CA GLU A 35 -15.98 3.41 6.95
C GLU A 35 -15.47 2.79 8.25
N LYS A 36 -16.32 2.71 9.27
CA LYS A 36 -15.95 2.10 10.56
C LYS A 36 -15.79 0.59 10.41
N GLU A 37 -16.77 -0.08 9.82
CA GLU A 37 -16.74 -1.53 9.58
C GLU A 37 -15.57 -1.91 8.68
N LYS A 38 -15.27 -1.11 7.65
CA LYS A 38 -14.10 -1.32 6.79
C LYS A 38 -12.78 -1.24 7.56
N ILE A 39 -12.61 -0.26 8.46
CA ILE A 39 -11.39 -0.19 9.31
C ILE A 39 -11.28 -1.43 10.21
N GLU A 40 -12.39 -1.89 10.78
CA GLU A 40 -12.43 -3.08 11.64
C GLU A 40 -12.08 -4.34 10.85
N TYR A 41 -12.69 -4.52 9.67
CA TYR A 41 -12.41 -5.63 8.77
C TYR A 41 -10.95 -5.66 8.29
N LEU A 42 -10.40 -4.50 7.93
CA LEU A 42 -8.98 -4.38 7.59
C LEU A 42 -8.07 -4.76 8.77
N LYS A 43 -8.41 -4.40 10.00
CA LYS A 43 -7.65 -4.81 11.19
C LYS A 43 -7.75 -6.31 11.45
N GLU A 44 -8.89 -6.93 11.15
CA GLU A 44 -9.07 -8.38 11.20
C GLU A 44 -8.14 -9.09 10.22
N ILE A 45 -8.03 -8.60 8.97
CA ILE A 45 -7.09 -9.16 7.99
C ILE A 45 -5.64 -9.10 8.52
N LEU A 46 -5.25 -8.00 9.16
CA LEU A 46 -3.92 -7.88 9.78
C LEU A 46 -3.72 -8.79 11.00
N SER A 47 -4.80 -9.23 11.67
CA SER A 47 -4.70 -10.22 12.75
C SER A 47 -4.35 -11.61 12.23
N ILE A 48 -4.76 -11.92 10.98
CA ILE A 48 -4.49 -13.17 10.29
C ILE A 48 -3.09 -13.15 9.65
N CYS A 49 -2.77 -12.08 8.92
CA CYS A 49 -1.46 -11.87 8.29
C CYS A 49 -0.93 -10.47 8.61
N PRO A 50 -0.13 -10.33 9.70
CA PRO A 50 0.40 -9.05 10.16
C PRO A 50 1.25 -8.29 9.14
N GLU A 51 1.87 -8.99 8.19
CA GLU A 51 2.69 -8.42 7.12
C GLU A 51 1.91 -8.10 5.83
N TYR A 52 0.59 -8.24 5.80
CA TYR A 52 -0.20 -8.05 4.58
C TYR A 52 -0.29 -6.57 4.17
N TYR A 53 0.74 -6.11 3.46
CA TYR A 53 0.98 -4.70 3.17
C TYR A 53 -0.14 -3.96 2.39
N PRO A 54 -0.98 -4.60 1.54
CA PRO A 54 -2.08 -3.90 0.87
C PRO A 54 -3.04 -3.25 1.87
N VAL A 55 -3.25 -3.91 3.01
CA VAL A 55 -4.13 -3.38 4.07
C VAL A 55 -3.52 -2.17 4.76
N PHE A 56 -2.19 -2.12 4.94
CA PHE A 56 -1.55 -0.91 5.47
C PHE A 56 -1.78 0.29 4.56
N ASN A 57 -1.70 0.09 3.23
CA ASN A 57 -1.95 1.17 2.28
C ASN A 57 -3.40 1.67 2.37
N GLU A 58 -4.36 0.74 2.39
CA GLU A 58 -5.80 1.06 2.49
C GLU A 58 -6.11 1.80 3.81
N LEU A 59 -5.61 1.30 4.95
CA LEU A 59 -5.78 1.99 6.24
C LEU A 59 -5.15 3.38 6.23
N GLY A 60 -3.97 3.54 5.61
CA GLY A 60 -3.34 4.84 5.46
C GLY A 60 -4.24 5.86 4.75
N GLY A 61 -4.80 5.49 3.59
CA GLY A 61 -5.76 6.33 2.86
C GLY A 61 -7.02 6.66 3.67
N MET A 62 -7.58 5.68 4.39
CA MET A 62 -8.73 5.91 5.26
C MET A 62 -8.43 6.89 6.39
N TYR A 63 -7.24 6.83 7.00
CA TYR A 63 -6.85 7.79 8.04
C TYR A 63 -6.56 9.19 7.48
N ILE A 64 -6.12 9.32 6.23
CA ILE A 64 -6.05 10.63 5.55
C ILE A 64 -7.44 11.24 5.42
N LYS A 65 -8.43 10.48 4.96
CA LYS A 65 -9.82 10.96 4.84
C LYS A 65 -10.38 11.48 6.17
N LYS A 66 -9.91 10.92 7.31
CA LYS A 66 -10.30 11.32 8.66
C LYS A 66 -9.44 12.46 9.25
N GLY A 67 -8.53 13.06 8.48
CA GLY A 67 -7.60 14.10 8.94
C GLY A 67 -6.54 13.59 9.93
N MET A 68 -6.31 12.28 10.00
CA MET A 68 -5.42 11.63 10.96
C MET A 68 -4.02 11.36 10.37
N ASP A 69 -3.37 12.40 9.85
CA ASP A 69 -2.11 12.33 9.10
C ASP A 69 -1.01 11.54 9.80
N LYS A 70 -0.80 11.77 11.10
CA LYS A 70 0.24 11.06 11.87
C LYS A 70 0.01 9.55 11.87
N THR A 71 -1.26 9.13 11.94
CA THR A 71 -1.64 7.72 11.90
C THR A 71 -1.49 7.17 10.49
N ALA A 72 -1.92 7.92 9.46
CA ALA A 72 -1.74 7.52 8.08
C ALA A 72 -0.26 7.30 7.71
N LYS A 73 0.62 8.24 8.08
CA LYS A 73 2.08 8.12 7.84
C LYS A 73 2.67 6.89 8.51
N LYS A 74 2.20 6.50 9.71
CA LYS A 74 2.63 5.26 10.36
C LYS A 74 2.27 4.02 9.53
N TYR A 75 1.08 4.00 8.92
CA TYR A 75 0.66 2.89 8.06
C TYR A 75 1.42 2.88 6.72
N PHE A 76 1.60 4.02 6.06
CA PHE A 76 2.42 4.11 4.85
C PHE A 76 3.87 3.67 5.11
N ASN A 77 4.44 4.03 6.25
CA ASN A 77 5.76 3.56 6.66
C ASN A 77 5.82 2.03 6.79
N LYS A 78 4.74 1.37 7.26
CA LYS A 78 4.63 -0.09 7.30
C LYS A 78 4.50 -0.67 5.89
N THR A 79 3.69 -0.08 5.02
CA THR A 79 3.58 -0.49 3.60
C THR A 79 4.96 -0.52 2.95
N PHE A 80 5.72 0.58 3.04
CA PHE A 80 7.06 0.65 2.46
C PHE A 80 8.05 -0.31 3.11
N ASN A 81 7.96 -0.57 4.42
CA ASN A 81 8.81 -1.56 5.07
C ASN A 81 8.63 -2.95 4.48
N GLU A 82 7.39 -3.41 4.32
CA GLU A 82 7.11 -4.75 3.79
C GLU A 82 7.50 -4.87 2.31
N VAL A 83 7.18 -3.85 1.50
CA VAL A 83 7.58 -3.82 0.08
C VAL A 83 9.10 -3.81 -0.06
N TYR A 84 9.78 -2.97 0.73
CA TYR A 84 11.24 -2.88 0.68
C TYR A 84 11.90 -4.15 1.18
N LEU A 85 11.36 -4.79 2.21
CA LEU A 85 11.85 -6.07 2.70
C LEU A 85 11.84 -7.11 1.57
N GLY A 86 10.71 -7.26 0.86
CA GLY A 86 10.61 -8.21 -0.26
C GLY A 86 11.60 -7.93 -1.39
N ILE A 87 11.71 -6.67 -1.81
CA ILE A 87 12.67 -6.26 -2.86
C ILE A 87 14.11 -6.52 -2.40
N LEU A 88 14.47 -6.09 -1.19
CA LEU A 88 15.83 -6.23 -0.68
C LEU A 88 16.20 -7.69 -0.43
N GLU A 89 15.28 -8.54 0.00
CA GLU A 89 15.54 -9.99 0.13
C GLU A 89 15.82 -10.64 -1.22
N PHE A 90 15.05 -10.27 -2.26
CA PHE A 90 15.27 -10.76 -3.61
C PHE A 90 16.64 -10.29 -4.17
N TYR A 91 16.94 -9.01 -4.09
CA TYR A 91 18.22 -8.48 -4.58
C TYR A 91 19.42 -8.96 -3.77
N ARG A 92 19.25 -9.19 -2.47
CA ARG A 92 20.27 -9.84 -1.65
C ARG A 92 20.55 -11.25 -2.17
N LEU A 93 19.52 -12.05 -2.44
CA LEU A 93 19.68 -13.40 -3.00
C LEU A 93 20.44 -13.37 -4.34
N LEU A 94 20.07 -12.45 -5.24
CA LEU A 94 20.77 -12.30 -6.52
C LEU A 94 22.24 -11.89 -6.31
N SER A 95 22.49 -10.97 -5.39
CA SER A 95 23.85 -10.51 -5.06
C SER A 95 24.69 -11.62 -4.45
N ASP A 96 24.13 -12.41 -3.53
CA ASP A 96 24.79 -13.56 -2.89
C ASP A 96 25.20 -14.62 -3.94
N ASN A 97 24.43 -14.73 -5.02
CA ASN A 97 24.72 -15.60 -6.18
C ASN A 97 25.52 -14.92 -7.30
N LYS A 98 26.02 -13.70 -7.08
CA LYS A 98 26.82 -12.92 -8.04
C LYS A 98 26.11 -12.61 -9.36
N LEU A 99 24.77 -12.60 -9.36
CA LEU A 99 23.95 -12.29 -10.53
C LEU A 99 23.73 -10.78 -10.71
N VAL A 100 23.86 -10.02 -9.64
CA VAL A 100 23.77 -8.55 -9.65
C VAL A 100 24.86 -7.95 -8.77
N LEU A 101 25.25 -6.72 -9.10
CA LEU A 101 26.09 -5.88 -8.25
C LEU A 101 25.22 -4.74 -7.67
N GLY A 102 25.76 -3.99 -6.71
CA GLY A 102 25.10 -2.77 -6.24
C GLY A 102 24.00 -2.94 -5.18
N TYR A 103 23.86 -4.12 -4.56
CA TYR A 103 22.83 -4.35 -3.52
C TYR A 103 22.92 -3.36 -2.35
N LYS A 104 24.14 -3.00 -1.92
CA LYS A 104 24.34 -2.06 -0.80
C LYS A 104 23.89 -0.65 -1.19
N GLU A 105 24.19 -0.24 -2.41
CA GLU A 105 23.82 1.04 -3.00
C GLU A 105 22.30 1.12 -3.17
N LEU A 106 21.66 0.09 -3.73
CA LEU A 106 20.21 -0.03 -3.83
C LEU A 106 19.54 0.15 -2.46
N LYS A 107 20.01 -0.58 -1.44
CA LYS A 107 19.48 -0.48 -0.08
C LYS A 107 19.58 0.95 0.46
N LYS A 108 20.71 1.63 0.22
CA LYS A 108 20.93 3.00 0.68
C LYS A 108 19.98 3.98 -0.02
N GLU A 109 19.85 3.88 -1.34
CA GLU A 109 18.97 4.77 -2.11
C GLU A 109 17.50 4.56 -1.76
N MET A 110 17.04 3.32 -1.62
CA MET A 110 15.67 3.04 -1.17
C MET A 110 15.38 3.69 0.20
N LEU A 111 16.26 3.53 1.18
CA LEU A 111 16.09 4.15 2.50
C LEU A 111 16.07 5.68 2.43
N LYS A 112 16.87 6.28 1.54
CA LYS A 112 16.92 7.72 1.32
C LYS A 112 15.64 8.25 0.68
N LEU A 113 15.05 7.52 -0.26
CA LEU A 113 13.83 7.92 -0.97
C LEU A 113 12.56 7.74 -0.14
N LYS A 114 12.59 6.86 0.87
CA LYS A 114 11.40 6.50 1.65
C LYS A 114 10.62 7.68 2.24
N PRO A 115 11.23 8.70 2.87
CA PRO A 115 10.49 9.83 3.42
C PRO A 115 9.72 10.61 2.34
N GLU A 116 10.35 10.84 1.20
CA GLU A 116 9.72 11.52 0.06
C GLU A 116 8.52 10.73 -0.46
N LEU A 117 8.67 9.41 -0.62
CA LEU A 117 7.59 8.54 -1.06
C LEU A 117 6.41 8.50 -0.08
N ILE A 118 6.66 8.60 1.23
CA ILE A 118 5.59 8.72 2.23
C ILE A 118 4.81 10.04 2.05
N GLU A 119 5.49 11.15 1.79
CA GLU A 119 4.82 12.42 1.53
C GLU A 119 4.05 12.41 0.19
N LYS A 120 4.62 11.82 -0.86
CA LYS A 120 3.94 11.62 -2.15
C LYS A 120 2.67 10.78 -1.98
N MET A 121 2.74 9.66 -1.24
CA MET A 121 1.56 8.84 -0.93
C MET A 121 0.51 9.59 -0.12
N LYS A 122 0.94 10.39 0.86
CA LYS A 122 0.03 11.24 1.63
C LYS A 122 -0.72 12.18 0.69
N ARG A 123 0.01 12.99 -0.10
CA ARG A 123 -0.57 13.99 -0.99
C ARG A 123 -1.46 13.36 -2.06
N TYR A 124 -1.06 12.22 -2.62
CA TYR A 124 -1.88 11.45 -3.55
C TYR A 124 -3.23 11.06 -2.93
N ASN A 125 -3.24 10.55 -1.69
CA ASN A 125 -4.47 10.15 -1.01
C ASN A 125 -5.36 11.34 -0.64
N GLU A 126 -4.78 12.48 -0.25
CA GLU A 126 -5.53 13.71 -0.01
C GLU A 126 -6.29 14.14 -1.27
N VAL A 127 -5.60 14.17 -2.41
CA VAL A 127 -6.17 14.60 -3.70
C VAL A 127 -7.21 13.62 -4.21
N ARG A 128 -6.92 12.32 -4.14
CA ARG A 128 -7.81 11.25 -4.60
C ARG A 128 -9.16 11.26 -3.88
N HIS A 129 -9.18 11.61 -2.60
CA HIS A 129 -10.39 11.59 -1.76
C HIS A 129 -11.03 12.95 -1.55
N ASN A 130 -10.54 14.00 -2.22
CA ASN A 130 -11.08 15.34 -2.12
C ASN A 130 -12.03 15.61 -3.31
N ASP A 131 -13.30 15.83 -2.99
CA ASP A 131 -14.37 16.08 -3.96
C ASP A 131 -14.37 17.52 -4.51
N ASP A 132 -13.58 18.43 -3.92
CA ASP A 132 -13.39 19.80 -4.39
C ASP A 132 -12.56 19.86 -5.69
N TYR A 133 -11.81 18.81 -6.02
CA TYR A 133 -11.05 18.72 -7.26
C TYR A 133 -11.81 17.95 -8.35
N SER A 134 -11.80 18.48 -9.57
CA SER A 134 -12.21 17.73 -10.75
C SER A 134 -11.23 16.58 -11.04
N GLU A 135 -11.66 15.57 -11.81
CA GLU A 135 -10.76 14.47 -12.18
C GLU A 135 -9.56 14.93 -13.02
N GLU A 136 -9.72 16.01 -13.81
CA GLU A 136 -8.63 16.64 -14.55
C GLU A 136 -7.61 17.29 -13.60
N GLN A 137 -8.08 18.07 -12.61
CA GLN A 137 -7.20 18.65 -11.59
C GLN A 137 -6.48 17.58 -10.77
N LYS A 138 -7.19 16.50 -10.42
CA LYS A 138 -6.56 15.37 -9.73
C LYS A 138 -5.48 14.71 -10.60
N GLU A 139 -5.67 14.65 -11.92
CA GLU A 139 -4.68 14.11 -12.86
C GLU A 139 -3.45 15.00 -13.00
N GLU A 140 -3.63 16.32 -13.09
CA GLU A 140 -2.52 17.28 -13.12
C GLU A 140 -1.64 17.15 -11.87
N ILE A 141 -2.26 17.11 -10.69
CA ILE A 141 -1.52 16.94 -9.44
C ILE A 141 -0.79 15.59 -9.39
N ARG A 142 -1.40 14.51 -9.92
CA ARG A 142 -0.72 13.21 -10.03
C ARG A 142 0.49 13.27 -10.97
N TYR A 143 0.36 13.95 -12.12
CA TYR A 143 1.49 14.16 -13.03
C TYR A 143 2.64 14.90 -12.36
N GLU A 144 2.34 15.91 -11.55
CA GLU A 144 3.37 16.63 -10.77
C GLU A 144 4.01 15.73 -9.71
N LEU A 145 3.21 14.97 -8.96
CA LEU A 145 3.69 14.11 -7.89
C LEU A 145 4.62 13.00 -8.38
N PHE A 146 4.33 12.44 -9.55
CA PHE A 146 5.04 11.28 -10.08
C PHE A 146 5.86 11.61 -11.33
N GLU A 147 6.04 12.88 -11.66
CA GLU A 147 6.84 13.32 -12.81
C GLU A 147 6.40 12.65 -14.13
N ARG A 148 5.09 12.43 -14.27
CA ARG A 148 4.46 11.67 -15.36
C ARG A 148 4.81 10.18 -15.44
N ASP A 149 5.54 9.66 -14.48
CA ASP A 149 5.82 8.24 -14.30
C ASP A 149 4.76 7.59 -13.40
N HIS A 150 3.50 7.64 -13.84
CA HIS A 150 2.41 6.90 -13.20
C HIS A 150 1.62 6.11 -14.24
N SER A 151 1.36 4.84 -13.93
CA SER A 151 0.49 3.99 -14.74
C SER A 151 -0.77 3.65 -13.98
N TRP A 152 -1.92 3.77 -14.64
CA TRP A 152 -3.18 3.26 -14.13
C TRP A 152 -3.26 1.75 -14.30
N SER A 153 -3.08 1.01 -13.22
CA SER A 153 -3.58 -0.36 -13.17
C SER A 153 -5.10 -0.27 -13.02
N PHE A 154 -5.84 -0.38 -14.13
CA PHE A 154 -7.28 -0.64 -14.12
C PHE A 154 -7.52 -2.05 -13.57
N LEU A 155 -7.29 -2.28 -12.28
CA LEU A 155 -7.58 -3.55 -11.60
C LEU A 155 -8.51 -3.28 -10.42
#